data_AF-A0A971Q8J0-F1
#
_entry.id   AF-A0A971Q8J0-F1
#
_cell.length_a   1.000
_cell.length_b   1.000
_cell.length_c   1.000
_cell.angle_alpha   90.00
_cell.angle_beta   90.00
_cell.angle_gamma   90.00
#
_symmetry.space_group_name_H-M   'P 1'
#
loop_
_entity.id
_entity.type
_entity.pdbx_description
1 polymer ?
#
loop_
_entity_poly.entity_id
_entity_poly.type
_entity_poly.pdbx_seq_one_letter_code
_entity_poly.pdbx_strand_id
1 'polypeptide(L)'
;MKRIGLLMVAAMLGLSGPVRAEAPSVLLEKAIYAEQTEGNLDDAIRLYEQVIAEAETNRQHAAEAYYRLGSCYLQKGEKEKAARTLRELLAKYSDQPGPAAKARRMLAKLPPVGDRPLVLGTSPEAFANNVSPDLDKITVTFDRPMQDGGWSWTGDGETFPKATGGPRYDSRRMTCVLPVKLEPGRVYWVGINSPSLRNFRSESGQPVLPYVILFATATADGQPTTIPDDLTAEAETINSQAGPLATSQPATLELQPAPWPKSEVMRLRLVTPAGMEVGEQIWTVQADKADDVEAWRIESRMTIPVNNAWQFTQVLTRQDTFAPITGVTRHQGGEFDARYGKNAVELTTTMKDNLTSRTMDIDRKVFDNEQAIYVIRRMPLAEGYNGSFWIFPVQSSVVVECRINVTGKETIKTPAGEFECFALELRVFAGNTCALTHRLWISTDQHRYLVKYDADTVVMELVEAGPWVKQPTTYTNREVGAAVTVPTGWFVYENQTPLPYKFMLYLLSPEMKVWSVLAATELSLAEATPKEVADGDIQVLKGYFKGYTVREGSWADVTVAGRPAIRFVADYQDDGRTMVEERTYILGESMVYWFVFRVEKALFDQHKPVFEKIVSSLDLKPAAAATPDGQ
;
A
#
# COMPACT_ATOMS: atom_id res chain seq x y z
N MET A 1 18.06 18.17 -26.04
CA MET A 1 17.32 18.89 -27.11
C MET A 1 16.94 17.92 -28.22
N LYS A 2 15.65 17.68 -28.45
CA LYS A 2 14.93 17.96 -29.71
C LYS A 2 13.54 17.33 -29.64
N ARG A 3 12.54 18.22 -29.68
CA ARG A 3 11.11 17.97 -29.86
C ARG A 3 10.84 17.56 -31.31
N ILE A 4 9.91 16.63 -31.50
CA ILE A 4 9.11 16.42 -32.72
C ILE A 4 7.75 15.92 -32.16
N GLY A 5 6.60 16.57 -32.26
CA GLY A 5 6.11 17.54 -33.23
C GLY A 5 5.22 16.81 -34.24
N LEU A 6 3.92 16.66 -33.97
CA LEU A 6 2.95 16.33 -35.01
C LEU A 6 1.64 17.13 -34.82
N LEU A 7 1.52 18.17 -35.63
CA LEU A 7 0.26 18.78 -36.03
C LEU A 7 -0.49 17.80 -36.95
N MET A 8 -1.82 17.68 -36.81
CA MET A 8 -2.67 17.56 -38.00
C MET A 8 -3.95 18.39 -37.89
N VAL A 9 -4.01 19.29 -38.87
CA VAL A 9 -5.03 20.21 -39.36
C VAL A 9 -6.45 19.64 -39.39
N ALA A 10 -7.39 20.47 -38.92
CA ALA A 10 -8.81 20.39 -39.22
C ALA A 10 -9.12 21.06 -40.58
N ALA A 11 -10.01 20.46 -41.38
CA ALA A 11 -10.84 21.18 -42.35
C ALA A 11 -12.07 20.36 -42.74
N MET A 12 -13.27 20.87 -42.46
CA MET A 12 -14.36 20.96 -43.44
C MET A 12 -15.46 21.94 -42.96
N LEU A 13 -15.85 22.82 -43.88
CA LEU A 13 -16.85 23.89 -43.74
C LEU A 13 -18.29 23.38 -43.90
N GLY A 14 -19.19 23.91 -43.06
CA GLY A 14 -20.36 24.67 -43.54
C GLY A 14 -21.69 23.94 -43.77
N LEU A 15 -22.51 23.84 -42.71
CA LEU A 15 -23.97 23.96 -42.76
C LEU A 15 -24.43 24.66 -41.46
N SER A 16 -24.89 25.90 -41.59
CA SER A 16 -25.44 26.71 -40.50
C SER A 16 -26.82 26.21 -40.08
N GLY A 17 -26.85 25.26 -39.15
CA GLY A 17 -28.00 25.01 -38.28
C GLY A 17 -27.93 25.88 -37.02
N PRO A 18 -28.97 25.88 -36.16
CA PRO A 18 -28.87 26.52 -34.84
C PRO A 18 -27.62 25.96 -34.14
N VAL A 19 -26.82 26.83 -33.52
CA VAL A 19 -25.65 26.42 -32.73
C VAL A 19 -26.15 25.45 -31.66
N ARG A 20 -26.00 24.16 -31.94
CA ARG A 20 -26.33 23.10 -31.01
C ARG A 20 -25.33 23.24 -29.88
N ALA A 21 -25.81 23.43 -28.65
CA ALA A 21 -24.94 23.39 -27.47
C ALA A 21 -24.11 22.10 -27.55
N GLU A 22 -22.79 22.24 -27.36
CA GLU A 22 -21.87 21.10 -27.43
C GLU A 22 -22.26 20.08 -26.37
N ALA A 23 -22.14 18.79 -26.67
CA ALA A 23 -22.52 17.76 -25.71
C ALA A 23 -21.63 17.86 -24.44
N PRO A 24 -22.17 17.63 -23.23
CA PRO A 24 -21.37 17.69 -21.99
C PRO A 24 -20.12 16.80 -21.99
N SER A 25 -20.12 15.69 -22.73
CA SER A 25 -18.94 14.84 -22.93
C SER A 25 -17.83 15.53 -23.73
N VAL A 26 -18.20 16.26 -24.79
CA VAL A 26 -17.26 17.02 -25.63
C VAL A 26 -16.70 18.21 -24.85
N LEU A 27 -17.54 18.88 -24.07
CA LEU A 27 -17.09 19.96 -23.16
C LEU A 27 -16.17 19.43 -22.06
N LEU A 28 -16.43 18.24 -21.52
CA LEU A 28 -15.57 17.60 -20.52
C LEU A 28 -14.19 17.24 -21.11
N GLU A 29 -14.14 16.68 -22.32
CA GLU A 29 -12.87 16.40 -23.02
C GLU A 29 -12.07 17.68 -23.28
N LYS A 30 -12.73 18.76 -23.72
CA LYS A 30 -12.07 20.06 -23.90
C LYS A 30 -11.53 20.62 -22.58
N ALA A 31 -12.28 20.50 -21.49
CA ALA A 31 -11.84 20.94 -20.17
C ALA A 31 -10.59 20.15 -19.70
N ILE A 32 -10.58 18.83 -19.92
CA ILE A 32 -9.44 17.97 -19.59
C ILE A 32 -8.23 18.31 -20.44
N TYR A 33 -8.42 18.61 -21.73
CA TYR A 33 -7.33 19.04 -22.61
C TYR A 33 -6.72 20.38 -22.15
N ALA A 34 -7.56 21.36 -21.83
CA ALA A 34 -7.11 22.65 -21.27
C ALA A 34 -6.35 22.47 -19.94
N GLU A 35 -6.84 21.59 -19.06
CA GLU A 35 -6.20 21.29 -17.76
C GLU A 35 -4.85 20.57 -17.93
N GLN A 36 -4.83 19.44 -18.65
CA GLN A 36 -3.71 18.51 -18.63
C GLN A 36 -2.69 18.74 -19.74
N THR A 37 -3.13 19.25 -20.90
CA THR A 37 -2.24 19.45 -22.06
C THR A 37 -1.75 20.88 -22.15
N GLU A 38 -2.65 21.85 -21.99
CA GLU A 38 -2.29 23.27 -22.10
C GLU A 38 -1.86 23.87 -20.76
N GLY A 39 -2.24 23.26 -19.64
CA GLY A 39 -2.00 23.82 -18.30
C GLY A 39 -2.78 25.12 -18.05
N ASN A 40 -3.79 25.41 -18.87
CA ASN A 40 -4.60 26.61 -18.80
C ASN A 40 -5.77 26.38 -17.83
N LEU A 41 -5.49 26.57 -16.54
CA LEU A 41 -6.45 26.30 -15.47
C LEU A 41 -7.68 27.22 -15.51
N ASP A 42 -7.56 28.45 -16.03
CA ASP A 42 -8.69 29.37 -16.11
C ASP A 42 -9.71 28.95 -17.17
N ASP A 43 -9.23 28.51 -18.35
CA ASP A 43 -10.11 27.94 -19.37
C ASP A 43 -10.69 26.58 -18.96
N ALA A 44 -9.89 25.74 -18.29
CA ALA A 44 -10.37 24.47 -17.75
C ALA A 44 -11.50 24.67 -16.72
N ILE A 45 -11.35 25.62 -15.78
CA ILE A 45 -12.37 25.95 -14.78
C ILE A 45 -13.67 26.40 -15.47
N ARG A 46 -13.58 27.33 -16.43
CA ARG A 46 -14.74 27.81 -17.18
C ARG A 46 -15.48 26.67 -17.90
N LEU A 47 -14.74 25.75 -18.52
CA LEU A 47 -15.29 24.61 -19.23
C LEU A 47 -15.90 23.58 -18.26
N TYR A 48 -15.28 23.29 -17.11
CA TYR A 48 -15.89 22.41 -16.09
C TYR A 48 -17.16 23.00 -15.48
N GLU A 49 -17.20 24.31 -15.23
CA GLU A 49 -18.42 25.01 -14.79
C GLU A 49 -19.54 24.89 -15.83
N GLN A 50 -19.21 24.98 -17.12
CA GLN A 50 -20.15 24.79 -18.21
C GLN A 50 -20.66 23.33 -18.28
N VAL A 51 -19.78 22.33 -18.12
CA VAL A 51 -20.19 20.92 -18.04
C VAL A 51 -21.16 20.72 -16.87
N ILE A 52 -20.86 21.28 -15.69
CA ILE A 52 -21.71 21.17 -14.50
C ILE A 52 -23.10 21.80 -14.74
N ALA A 53 -23.16 22.94 -15.42
CA ALA A 53 -24.41 23.64 -15.72
C ALA A 53 -25.28 22.89 -16.74
N GLU A 54 -24.68 22.17 -17.68
CA GLU A 54 -25.38 21.48 -18.78
C GLU A 54 -25.66 19.98 -18.48
N ALA A 55 -24.99 19.38 -17.49
CA ALA A 55 -24.99 17.94 -17.25
C ALA A 55 -26.07 17.41 -16.29
N GLU A 56 -27.20 18.10 -16.08
CA GLU A 56 -28.32 17.56 -15.26
C GLU A 56 -28.80 16.17 -15.76
N THR A 57 -28.58 15.86 -17.03
CA THR A 57 -28.97 14.58 -17.66
C THR A 57 -27.87 13.51 -17.66
N ASN A 58 -26.63 13.82 -17.24
CA ASN A 58 -25.52 12.86 -17.16
C ASN A 58 -24.68 13.04 -15.88
N ARG A 59 -25.14 12.37 -14.80
CA ARG A 59 -24.56 12.43 -13.45
C ARG A 59 -23.08 12.02 -13.39
N GLN A 60 -22.64 11.12 -14.27
CA GLN A 60 -21.24 10.67 -14.32
C GLN A 60 -20.31 11.79 -14.79
N HIS A 61 -20.66 12.48 -15.89
CA HIS A 61 -19.88 13.61 -16.39
C HIS A 61 -19.94 14.81 -15.45
N ALA A 62 -21.10 15.07 -14.84
CA ALA A 62 -21.22 16.10 -13.81
C ALA A 62 -20.29 15.82 -12.62
N ALA A 63 -20.28 14.59 -12.09
CA ALA A 63 -19.44 14.21 -10.96
C ALA A 63 -17.93 14.30 -11.28
N GLU A 64 -17.51 13.86 -12.48
CA GLU A 64 -16.12 14.00 -12.92
C GLU A 64 -15.72 15.48 -13.11
N ALA A 65 -16.61 16.32 -13.67
CA ALA A 65 -16.37 17.75 -13.80
C ALA A 65 -16.24 18.46 -12.45
N TYR A 66 -17.11 18.15 -11.47
CA TYR A 66 -16.99 18.66 -10.10
C TYR A 66 -15.66 18.28 -9.45
N TYR A 67 -15.19 17.04 -9.65
CA TYR A 67 -13.93 16.59 -9.07
C TYR A 67 -12.75 17.38 -9.65
N ARG A 68 -12.70 17.50 -10.98
CA ARG A 68 -11.62 18.18 -11.69
C ARG A 68 -11.64 19.69 -11.47
N LEU A 69 -12.82 20.30 -11.39
CA LEU A 69 -12.96 21.70 -10.95
C LEU A 69 -12.36 21.91 -9.56
N GLY A 70 -12.63 21.00 -8.62
CA GLY A 70 -11.99 21.00 -7.31
C GLY A 70 -10.47 20.86 -7.38
N SER A 71 -9.95 20.03 -8.28
CA SER A 71 -8.50 19.89 -8.54
C SER A 71 -7.89 21.17 -9.13
N CYS A 72 -8.55 21.83 -10.09
CA CYS A 72 -8.08 23.09 -10.66
C CYS A 72 -8.02 24.20 -9.61
N TYR A 73 -9.05 24.35 -8.76
CA TYR A 73 -9.00 25.30 -7.65
C TYR A 73 -7.85 24.99 -6.69
N LEU A 74 -7.56 23.70 -6.43
CA LEU A 74 -6.43 23.33 -5.59
C LEU A 74 -5.08 23.68 -6.23
N GLN A 75 -4.92 23.45 -7.53
CA GLN A 75 -3.72 23.83 -8.28
C GLN A 75 -3.50 25.36 -8.28
N LYS A 76 -4.59 26.14 -8.29
CA LYS A 76 -4.54 27.60 -8.12
C LYS A 76 -4.32 28.07 -6.68
N GLY A 77 -4.22 27.15 -5.72
CA GLY A 77 -4.09 27.47 -4.28
C GLY A 77 -5.39 27.92 -3.61
N GLU A 78 -6.52 27.88 -4.31
CA GLU A 78 -7.85 28.27 -3.83
C GLU A 78 -8.50 27.13 -3.01
N LYS A 79 -7.84 26.74 -1.91
CA LYS A 79 -8.16 25.56 -1.09
C LYS A 79 -9.61 25.52 -0.60
N GLU A 80 -10.18 26.67 -0.24
CA GLU A 80 -11.58 26.74 0.21
C GLU A 80 -12.58 26.48 -0.92
N LYS A 81 -12.33 27.02 -2.12
CA LYS A 81 -13.18 26.76 -3.28
C LYS A 81 -13.09 25.30 -3.67
N ALA A 82 -11.87 24.74 -3.73
CA ALA A 82 -11.65 23.32 -3.93
C ALA A 82 -12.47 22.48 -2.94
N ALA A 83 -12.38 22.79 -1.65
CA ALA A 83 -13.06 22.05 -0.61
C ALA A 83 -14.60 22.19 -0.67
N ARG A 84 -15.13 23.37 -1.01
CA ARG A 84 -16.58 23.57 -1.24
C ARG A 84 -17.06 22.76 -2.45
N THR A 85 -16.39 22.86 -3.59
CA THR A 85 -16.71 22.13 -4.82
C THR A 85 -16.72 20.62 -4.61
N LEU A 86 -15.74 20.08 -3.87
CA LEU A 86 -15.65 18.64 -3.59
C LEU A 86 -16.72 18.15 -2.59
N ARG A 87 -17.17 18.99 -1.66
CA ARG A 87 -18.31 18.63 -0.80
C ARG A 87 -19.62 18.67 -1.56
N GLU A 88 -19.78 19.62 -2.46
CA GLU A 88 -20.95 19.69 -3.32
C GLU A 88 -21.03 18.46 -4.23
N LEU A 89 -19.89 17.98 -4.73
CA LEU A 89 -19.80 16.68 -5.39
C LEU A 89 -20.36 15.56 -4.50
N LEU A 90 -19.88 15.44 -3.25
CA LEU A 90 -20.33 14.39 -2.33
C LEU A 90 -21.79 14.52 -1.93
N ALA A 91 -22.31 15.74 -1.82
CA ALA A 91 -23.71 15.98 -1.49
C ALA A 91 -24.64 15.59 -2.65
N LYS A 92 -24.26 15.94 -3.89
CA LYS A 92 -25.12 15.77 -5.08
C LYS A 92 -24.89 14.46 -5.83
N TYR A 93 -23.70 13.86 -5.73
CA TYR A 93 -23.24 12.73 -6.55
C TYR A 93 -22.49 11.66 -5.74
N SER A 94 -22.89 11.43 -4.47
CA SER A 94 -22.30 10.36 -3.63
C SER A 94 -22.51 8.95 -4.21
N ASP A 95 -23.50 8.77 -5.09
CA ASP A 95 -23.79 7.57 -5.86
C ASP A 95 -22.76 7.28 -6.98
N GLN A 96 -21.86 8.22 -7.27
CA GLN A 96 -20.82 8.07 -8.29
C GLN A 96 -19.48 7.69 -7.62
N PRO A 97 -19.17 6.38 -7.46
CA PRO A 97 -18.16 5.91 -6.50
C PRO A 97 -16.74 6.39 -6.82
N GLY A 98 -16.37 6.51 -8.10
CA GLY A 98 -15.05 6.99 -8.53
C GLY A 98 -14.79 8.45 -8.13
N PRO A 99 -15.51 9.43 -8.70
CA PRO A 99 -15.36 10.84 -8.35
C PRO A 99 -15.59 11.11 -6.86
N ALA A 100 -16.56 10.44 -6.21
CA ALA A 100 -16.80 10.58 -4.78
C ALA A 100 -15.61 10.11 -3.93
N ALA A 101 -15.00 8.97 -4.25
CA ALA A 101 -13.80 8.52 -3.55
C ALA A 101 -12.63 9.50 -3.73
N LYS A 102 -12.39 9.97 -4.96
CA LYS A 102 -11.34 10.96 -5.24
C LYS A 102 -11.60 12.28 -4.49
N ALA A 103 -12.85 12.73 -4.43
CA ALA A 103 -13.24 13.92 -3.69
C ALA A 103 -13.01 13.77 -2.18
N ARG A 104 -13.34 12.63 -1.57
CA ARG A 104 -13.01 12.34 -0.16
C ARG A 104 -11.51 12.37 0.10
N ARG A 105 -10.69 11.76 -0.78
CA ARG A 105 -9.22 11.79 -0.67
C ARG A 105 -8.66 13.21 -0.75
N MET A 106 -9.14 14.00 -1.71
CA MET A 106 -8.67 15.37 -1.89
C MET A 106 -9.15 16.26 -0.72
N LEU A 107 -10.36 16.04 -0.21
CA LEU A 107 -10.86 16.69 1.01
C LEU A 107 -10.07 16.32 2.27
N ALA A 108 -9.57 15.10 2.40
CA ALA A 108 -8.72 14.69 3.52
C ALA A 108 -7.37 15.40 3.55
N LYS A 109 -6.88 15.87 2.38
CA LYS A 109 -5.65 16.66 2.24
C LYS A 109 -5.90 18.18 2.34
N LEU A 110 -7.15 18.58 2.28
CA LEU A 110 -7.58 19.96 2.44
C LEU A 110 -7.96 20.21 3.90
N PRO A 111 -7.81 21.44 4.40
CA PRO A 111 -8.39 21.77 5.69
C PRO A 111 -9.89 21.43 5.67
N PRO A 112 -10.41 20.72 6.69
CA PRO A 112 -11.84 20.40 6.77
C PRO A 112 -12.68 21.70 6.74
N VAL A 113 -13.75 21.69 5.94
CA VAL A 113 -14.80 22.72 5.85
C VAL A 113 -16.04 22.15 6.52
N GLY A 114 -16.73 23.03 7.23
CA GLY A 114 -17.47 22.75 8.44
C GLY A 114 -16.51 22.99 9.60
N ASP A 115 -16.57 24.16 10.23
CA ASP A 115 -15.48 24.55 11.14
C ASP A 115 -15.53 23.94 12.53
N ARG A 116 -16.36 22.92 12.79
CA ARG A 116 -16.33 22.17 14.05
C ARG A 116 -15.13 21.20 14.10
N PRO A 117 -14.12 21.43 14.95
CA PRO A 117 -12.98 20.53 15.12
C PRO A 117 -13.37 19.21 15.80
N LEU A 118 -12.54 18.19 15.63
CA LEU A 118 -12.65 16.89 16.29
C LEU A 118 -11.40 16.61 17.13
N VAL A 119 -11.57 15.93 18.27
CA VAL A 119 -10.45 15.37 19.04
C VAL A 119 -10.01 14.06 18.38
N LEU A 120 -8.74 13.97 17.98
CA LEU A 120 -8.15 12.77 17.38
C LEU A 120 -7.43 11.88 18.40
N GLY A 121 -6.98 12.45 19.52
CA GLY A 121 -6.29 11.72 20.56
C GLY A 121 -5.76 12.63 21.66
N THR A 122 -5.42 12.01 22.79
CA THR A 122 -4.91 12.69 23.98
C THR A 122 -3.73 11.93 24.59
N SER A 123 -2.88 12.64 25.33
CA SER A 123 -1.86 12.03 26.19
C SER A 123 -1.98 12.66 27.58
N PRO A 124 -2.24 11.90 28.65
CA PRO A 124 -2.53 10.47 28.63
C PRO A 124 -3.83 10.15 27.85
N GLU A 125 -3.97 8.89 27.46
CA GLU A 125 -5.21 8.41 26.87
C GLU A 125 -6.32 8.45 27.93
N ALA A 126 -7.55 8.77 27.51
CA ALA A 126 -8.70 8.66 28.40
C ALA A 126 -8.84 7.22 28.91
N PHE A 127 -9.23 7.08 30.17
CA PHE A 127 -9.37 5.86 30.97
C PHE A 127 -8.07 5.10 31.26
N ALA A 128 -6.89 5.66 30.94
CA ALA A 128 -5.62 5.09 31.38
C ALA A 128 -5.51 5.12 32.91
N ASN A 129 -5.25 3.98 33.55
CA ASN A 129 -5.22 3.86 35.02
C ASN A 129 -3.81 3.65 35.61
N ASN A 130 -2.79 3.68 34.76
CA ASN A 130 -1.40 3.43 35.13
C ASN A 130 -0.45 4.49 34.53
N VAL A 131 -0.87 5.76 34.54
CA VAL A 131 -0.07 6.87 34.00
C VAL A 131 1.12 7.16 34.91
N SER A 132 2.31 7.42 34.36
CA SER A 132 3.45 7.80 35.19
C SER A 132 3.17 9.11 35.95
N PRO A 133 3.40 9.16 37.27
CA PRO A 133 3.32 10.41 38.05
C PRO A 133 4.34 11.47 37.59
N ASP A 134 5.39 11.05 36.88
CA ASP A 134 6.42 11.93 36.33
C ASP A 134 6.01 12.58 35.00
N LEU A 135 4.82 12.25 34.46
CA LEU A 135 4.29 12.91 33.27
C LEU A 135 4.10 14.40 33.55
N ASP A 136 4.86 15.24 32.84
CA ASP A 136 4.97 16.67 33.08
C ASP A 136 4.03 17.51 32.20
N LYS A 137 3.22 16.87 31.35
CA LYS A 137 2.31 17.54 30.42
C LYS A 137 1.17 16.65 29.98
N ILE A 138 0.03 17.28 29.73
CA ILE A 138 -1.13 16.69 29.08
C ILE A 138 -1.27 17.30 27.68
N THR A 139 -1.65 16.49 26.69
CA THR A 139 -1.85 16.96 25.32
C THR A 139 -3.18 16.53 24.74
N VAL A 140 -3.75 17.37 23.88
CA VAL A 140 -4.90 17.06 23.03
C VAL A 140 -4.53 17.37 21.57
N THR A 141 -4.81 16.44 20.66
CA THR A 141 -4.58 16.59 19.22
C THR A 141 -5.90 16.68 18.48
N PHE A 142 -6.01 17.66 17.58
CA PHE A 142 -7.20 17.92 16.77
C PHE A 142 -6.99 17.54 15.31
N ASP A 143 -8.09 17.40 14.57
CA ASP A 143 -8.11 17.09 13.13
C ASP A 143 -7.68 18.26 12.23
N ARG A 144 -7.41 19.43 12.82
CA ARG A 144 -7.10 20.67 12.10
C ARG A 144 -6.31 21.66 12.96
N PRO A 145 -5.65 22.66 12.34
CA PRO A 145 -5.13 23.81 13.06
C PRO A 145 -6.23 24.57 13.81
N MET A 146 -5.95 24.92 15.06
CA MET A 146 -6.86 25.60 15.97
C MET A 146 -6.53 27.08 16.10
N GLN A 147 -7.48 27.87 16.59
CA GLN A 147 -7.24 29.25 16.98
C GLN A 147 -6.25 29.28 18.16
N ASP A 148 -5.15 30.03 18.01
CA ASP A 148 -4.16 30.20 19.06
C ASP A 148 -4.56 31.32 20.03
N GLY A 149 -4.01 31.31 21.25
CA GLY A 149 -4.34 32.25 22.31
C GLY A 149 -5.69 32.03 23.00
N GLY A 150 -6.41 30.96 22.66
CA GLY A 150 -7.68 30.55 23.27
C GLY A 150 -7.78 29.04 23.44
N TRP A 151 -8.09 28.59 24.66
CA TRP A 151 -8.31 27.18 25.00
C TRP A 151 -9.18 27.08 26.25
N SER A 152 -9.88 25.96 26.40
CA SER A 152 -10.64 25.64 27.62
C SER A 152 -10.24 24.26 28.09
N TRP A 153 -9.14 24.20 28.84
CA TRP A 153 -8.82 23.08 29.72
C TRP A 153 -9.71 23.22 30.95
N THR A 154 -10.66 22.30 31.14
CA THR A 154 -11.71 22.41 32.15
C THR A 154 -11.61 21.26 33.16
N GLY A 155 -12.19 21.49 34.33
CA GLY A 155 -12.20 20.55 35.45
C GLY A 155 -12.20 21.35 36.75
N ASP A 156 -12.43 20.66 37.85
CA ASP A 156 -12.62 21.27 39.16
C ASP A 156 -11.84 20.55 40.25
N GLY A 157 -11.71 21.26 41.38
CA GLY A 157 -11.20 20.71 42.63
C GLY A 157 -9.83 20.04 42.55
N GLU A 158 -9.70 18.96 43.30
CA GLU A 158 -8.45 18.19 43.42
C GLU A 158 -8.22 17.20 42.27
N THR A 159 -9.23 16.98 41.42
CA THR A 159 -9.17 16.10 40.25
C THR A 159 -8.60 16.82 39.03
N PHE A 160 -8.48 18.14 39.03
CA PHE A 160 -7.74 18.85 37.99
C PHE A 160 -6.25 18.95 38.36
N PRO A 161 -5.32 18.59 37.47
CA PRO A 161 -3.90 18.60 37.79
C PRO A 161 -3.36 20.02 37.97
N LYS A 162 -2.35 20.17 38.84
CA LYS A 162 -1.72 21.47 39.06
C LYS A 162 -0.93 21.87 37.81
N ALA A 163 -1.35 22.92 37.13
CA ALA A 163 -0.62 23.47 35.99
C ALA A 163 0.75 24.03 36.44
N THR A 164 1.80 23.69 35.71
CA THR A 164 3.19 24.16 35.94
C THR A 164 3.61 25.25 34.95
N GLY A 165 2.79 25.51 33.94
CA GLY A 165 3.00 26.54 32.94
C GLY A 165 1.72 26.83 32.16
N GLY A 166 1.78 27.85 31.29
CA GLY A 166 0.67 28.20 30.41
C GLY A 166 0.48 27.16 29.30
N PRO A 167 -0.76 26.88 28.87
CA PRO A 167 -0.98 26.04 27.71
C PRO A 167 -0.41 26.68 26.44
N ARG A 168 -0.04 25.83 25.50
CA ARG A 168 0.47 26.30 24.20
C ARG A 168 0.22 25.26 23.13
N TYR A 169 0.06 25.71 21.90
CA TYR A 169 0.08 24.83 20.76
C TYR A 169 1.50 24.43 20.34
N ASP A 170 1.59 23.33 19.61
CA ASP A 170 2.73 23.05 18.73
C ASP A 170 2.78 24.02 17.54
N SER A 171 3.84 23.96 16.75
CA SER A 171 4.03 24.84 15.58
C SER A 171 2.92 24.67 14.52
N ARG A 172 2.21 23.55 14.54
CA ARG A 172 1.12 23.23 13.60
C ARG A 172 -0.25 23.69 14.11
N ARG A 173 -0.36 24.14 15.36
CA ARG A 173 -1.63 24.44 16.05
C ARG A 173 -2.62 23.28 16.07
N MET A 174 -2.12 22.06 15.95
CA MET A 174 -2.94 20.86 15.97
C MET A 174 -2.90 20.18 17.33
N THR A 175 -1.82 20.33 18.08
CA THR A 175 -1.68 19.74 19.41
C THR A 175 -1.53 20.83 20.46
N CYS A 176 -2.47 20.91 21.40
CA CYS A 176 -2.33 21.79 22.56
C CYS A 176 -1.70 21.03 23.72
N VAL A 177 -0.74 21.65 24.38
CA VAL A 177 0.01 21.12 25.52
C VAL A 177 -0.35 21.92 26.76
N LEU A 178 -0.74 21.25 27.84
CA LEU A 178 -0.88 21.79 29.19
C LEU A 178 0.23 21.21 30.06
N PRO A 179 1.27 21.99 30.44
CA PRO A 179 2.26 21.57 31.42
C PRO A 179 1.60 21.37 32.79
N VAL A 180 1.85 20.23 33.43
CA VAL A 180 1.25 19.85 34.71
C VAL A 180 2.27 19.26 35.67
N LYS A 181 1.87 19.17 36.93
CA LYS A 181 2.47 18.29 37.92
C LYS A 181 1.41 17.31 38.39
N LEU A 182 1.74 16.02 38.31
CA LEU A 182 0.90 14.95 38.80
C LEU A 182 1.43 14.42 40.14
N GLU A 183 0.55 13.76 40.88
CA GLU A 183 0.84 13.07 42.11
C GLU A 183 0.62 11.57 41.90
N PRO A 184 1.39 10.68 42.55
CA PRO A 184 1.15 9.24 42.49
C PRO A 184 -0.21 8.87 43.09
N GLY A 185 -0.85 7.83 42.54
CA GLY A 185 -2.06 7.26 43.11
C GLY A 185 -3.32 8.13 43.00
N ARG A 186 -3.36 9.09 42.06
CA ARG A 186 -4.44 10.08 41.92
C ARG A 186 -5.22 9.87 40.64
N VAL A 187 -6.53 10.13 40.72
CA VAL A 187 -7.44 10.20 39.58
C VAL A 187 -7.56 11.65 39.13
N TYR A 188 -7.42 11.88 37.83
CA TYR A 188 -7.48 13.19 37.22
C TYR A 188 -8.60 13.27 36.19
N TRP A 189 -9.28 14.41 36.18
CA TRP A 189 -10.33 14.78 35.23
C TRP A 189 -9.90 16.05 34.50
N VAL A 190 -9.69 15.94 33.19
CA VAL A 190 -9.29 17.08 32.35
C VAL A 190 -10.21 17.16 31.14
N GLY A 191 -11.10 18.15 31.13
CA GLY A 191 -11.99 18.43 30.03
C GLY A 191 -11.35 19.29 28.94
N ILE A 192 -11.73 19.00 27.70
CA ILE A 192 -11.50 19.78 26.48
C ILE A 192 -12.82 20.44 26.15
N ASN A 193 -12.91 21.75 26.40
CA ASN A 193 -14.17 22.49 26.49
C ASN A 193 -15.13 21.93 27.58
N SER A 194 -16.23 22.63 27.80
CA SER A 194 -17.37 22.23 28.63
C SER A 194 -18.63 22.89 28.04
N PRO A 195 -19.84 22.60 28.57
CA PRO A 195 -21.06 23.27 28.11
C PRO A 195 -20.96 24.80 28.15
N SER A 196 -20.21 25.38 29.10
CA SER A 196 -20.05 26.83 29.32
C SER A 196 -18.71 27.40 28.81
N LEU A 197 -17.64 26.61 28.74
CA LEU A 197 -16.31 27.05 28.31
C LEU A 197 -15.93 26.40 26.98
N ARG A 198 -15.86 27.17 25.90
CA ARG A 198 -15.79 26.62 24.53
C ARG A 198 -14.61 27.16 23.72
N ASN A 199 -13.44 27.39 24.32
CA ASN A 199 -12.35 28.12 23.67
C ASN A 199 -11.34 27.27 22.90
N PHE A 200 -11.43 25.93 22.96
CA PHE A 200 -10.86 25.11 21.89
C PHE A 200 -11.73 25.25 20.64
N ARG A 201 -11.28 26.06 19.69
CA ARG A 201 -12.01 26.41 18.47
C ARG A 201 -11.09 26.27 17.26
N SER A 202 -11.70 26.00 16.11
CA SER A 202 -11.04 26.22 14.82
C SER A 202 -10.66 27.70 14.65
N GLU A 203 -9.83 27.99 13.66
CA GLU A 203 -9.60 29.37 13.18
C GLU A 203 -10.91 30.08 12.80
N SER A 204 -11.90 29.28 12.39
CA SER A 204 -13.33 29.53 12.29
C SER A 204 -13.99 30.34 13.40
N GLY A 205 -13.57 30.04 14.63
CA GLY A 205 -14.31 30.34 15.84
C GLY A 205 -15.31 29.27 16.26
N GLN A 206 -15.50 28.18 15.50
CA GLN A 206 -16.39 27.09 15.89
C GLN A 206 -15.71 26.14 16.90
N PRO A 207 -16.36 25.84 18.04
CA PRO A 207 -15.77 25.03 19.10
C PRO A 207 -15.80 23.53 18.81
N VAL A 208 -14.79 22.81 19.30
CA VAL A 208 -14.85 21.34 19.46
C VAL A 208 -15.91 20.99 20.51
N LEU A 209 -16.55 19.83 20.35
CA LEU A 209 -17.46 19.32 21.37
C LEU A 209 -16.71 19.00 22.67
N PRO A 210 -17.39 19.05 23.84
CA PRO A 210 -16.81 18.61 25.09
C PRO A 210 -16.23 17.20 24.99
N TYR A 211 -15.04 16.99 25.54
CA TYR A 211 -14.35 15.71 25.66
C TYR A 211 -13.62 15.66 27.00
N VAL A 212 -13.47 14.49 27.61
CA VAL A 212 -12.87 14.29 28.93
C VAL A 212 -11.70 13.32 28.84
N ILE A 213 -10.55 13.77 29.33
CA ILE A 213 -9.38 12.96 29.63
C ILE A 213 -9.47 12.57 31.10
N LEU A 214 -10.20 11.51 31.39
CA LEU A 214 -10.25 10.88 32.71
C LEU A 214 -9.09 9.89 32.80
N PHE A 215 -8.21 9.96 33.78
CA PHE A 215 -7.10 9.01 33.91
C PHE A 215 -6.66 8.88 35.36
N ALA A 216 -5.85 7.87 35.69
CA ALA A 216 -5.21 7.74 36.99
C ALA A 216 -3.71 7.50 36.88
N THR A 217 -2.96 8.07 37.81
CA THR A 217 -1.53 7.83 37.94
C THR A 217 -1.25 6.55 38.70
N ALA A 218 -0.14 5.89 38.37
CA ALA A 218 0.38 4.77 39.15
C ALA A 218 0.63 5.22 40.61
N THR A 219 0.45 4.31 41.57
CA THR A 219 0.85 4.53 42.96
C THR A 219 2.37 4.72 43.06
N ALA A 220 2.88 5.14 44.23
CA ALA A 220 4.32 5.29 44.45
C ALA A 220 5.10 3.97 44.22
N ASP A 221 4.43 2.82 44.37
CA ASP A 221 4.99 1.48 44.13
C ASP A 221 4.78 0.99 42.68
N GLY A 222 4.31 1.85 41.78
CA GLY A 222 4.12 1.56 40.36
C GLY A 222 2.88 0.72 40.02
N GLN A 223 1.91 0.61 40.93
CA GLN A 223 0.66 -0.14 40.68
C GLN A 223 -0.41 0.75 40.04
N PRO A 224 -1.29 0.21 39.17
CA PRO A 224 -2.42 0.95 38.64
C PRO A 224 -3.37 1.44 39.75
N THR A 225 -3.97 2.60 39.54
CA THR A 225 -4.96 3.20 40.46
C THR A 225 -6.36 3.06 39.86
N THR A 226 -7.29 2.51 40.63
CA THR A 226 -8.68 2.34 40.19
C THR A 226 -9.35 3.69 39.94
N ILE A 227 -9.94 3.86 38.76
CA ILE A 227 -10.80 5.00 38.44
C ILE A 227 -12.22 4.65 38.91
N PRO A 228 -12.89 5.53 39.67
CA PRO A 228 -14.29 5.33 40.07
C PRO A 228 -15.23 5.11 38.87
N ASP A 229 -16.17 4.17 39.01
CA ASP A 229 -17.11 3.77 37.95
C ASP A 229 -18.06 4.91 37.54
N ASP A 230 -18.45 5.76 38.50
CA ASP A 230 -19.31 6.92 38.27
C ASP A 230 -18.63 7.96 37.38
N LEU A 231 -17.36 8.27 37.65
CA LEU A 231 -16.55 9.15 36.78
C LEU A 231 -16.36 8.53 35.39
N THR A 232 -16.15 7.21 35.33
CA THR A 232 -16.00 6.49 34.07
C THR A 232 -17.25 6.62 33.20
N ALA A 233 -18.42 6.32 33.76
CA ALA A 233 -19.70 6.41 33.06
C ALA A 233 -20.02 7.85 32.59
N GLU A 234 -19.68 8.85 33.40
CA GLU A 234 -19.87 10.26 33.03
C GLU A 234 -18.95 10.67 31.87
N ALA A 235 -17.66 10.34 31.96
CA ALA A 235 -16.69 10.65 30.92
C ALA A 235 -17.00 9.90 29.60
N GLU A 236 -17.46 8.64 29.65
CA GLU A 236 -17.94 7.91 28.48
C GLU A 236 -19.14 8.58 27.83
N THR A 237 -20.11 9.04 28.63
CA THR A 237 -21.28 9.76 28.14
C THR A 237 -20.88 11.03 27.40
N ILE A 238 -19.94 11.81 27.94
CA ILE A 238 -19.43 13.03 27.31
C ILE A 238 -18.65 12.68 26.02
N ASN A 239 -17.73 11.72 26.10
CA ASN A 239 -16.85 11.35 25.00
C ASN A 239 -17.61 10.74 23.81
N SER A 240 -18.71 10.00 24.06
CA SER A 240 -19.56 9.44 23.01
C SER A 240 -20.18 10.50 22.08
N GLN A 241 -20.36 11.73 22.58
CA GLN A 241 -20.91 12.85 21.80
C GLN A 241 -19.85 13.55 20.95
N ALA A 242 -18.56 13.39 21.28
CA ALA A 242 -17.45 14.06 20.59
C ALA A 242 -17.06 13.41 19.24
N GLY A 243 -17.58 12.20 18.95
CA GLY A 243 -17.42 11.48 17.68
C GLY A 243 -16.88 10.04 17.83
N PRO A 244 -16.97 9.21 16.77
CA PRO A 244 -16.74 7.76 16.84
C PRO A 244 -15.29 7.30 17.14
N LEU A 245 -14.33 8.21 17.31
CA LEU A 245 -12.93 7.91 17.62
C LEU A 245 -12.58 8.06 19.11
N ALA A 246 -13.56 8.40 19.96
CA ALA A 246 -13.35 8.90 21.32
C ALA A 246 -13.48 7.87 22.46
N THR A 247 -14.01 6.66 22.20
CA THR A 247 -14.62 5.83 23.26
C THR A 247 -14.15 4.38 23.35
N SER A 248 -12.91 4.04 23.02
CA SER A 248 -12.47 2.66 23.34
C SER A 248 -11.00 2.60 23.66
N GLN A 249 -10.72 2.26 24.92
CA GLN A 249 -9.47 1.63 25.32
C GLN A 249 -9.20 0.49 24.30
N PRO A 250 -8.03 0.44 23.64
CA PRO A 250 -7.74 -0.63 22.71
C PRO A 250 -7.82 -1.96 23.46
N ALA A 251 -8.58 -2.91 22.92
CA ALA A 251 -8.65 -4.24 23.52
C ALA A 251 -7.23 -4.81 23.63
N THR A 252 -6.92 -5.47 24.76
CA THR A 252 -5.66 -6.21 24.89
C THR A 252 -5.58 -7.20 23.74
N LEU A 253 -4.47 -7.20 22.99
CA LEU A 253 -4.35 -8.01 21.79
C LEU A 253 -4.39 -9.51 22.11
N GLU A 254 -5.56 -10.11 21.90
CA GLU A 254 -5.75 -11.56 21.95
C GLU A 254 -5.85 -12.12 20.53
N LEU A 255 -4.85 -12.92 20.13
CA LEU A 255 -4.86 -13.55 18.81
C LEU A 255 -5.69 -14.83 18.84
N GLN A 256 -6.74 -14.87 18.03
CA GLN A 256 -7.51 -16.06 17.71
C GLN A 256 -6.62 -17.12 17.03
N PRO A 257 -7.06 -18.39 16.95
CA PRO A 257 -6.37 -19.41 16.18
C PRO A 257 -6.12 -18.98 14.74
N ALA A 258 -5.08 -19.54 14.11
CA ALA A 258 -4.78 -19.27 12.70
C ALA A 258 -5.98 -19.68 11.81
N PRO A 259 -6.56 -18.76 11.01
CA PRO A 259 -7.68 -19.07 10.10
C PRO A 259 -7.24 -19.76 8.79
N TRP A 260 -5.94 -20.04 8.63
CA TRP A 260 -5.36 -20.66 7.43
C TRP A 260 -5.00 -22.14 7.66
N PRO A 261 -5.00 -22.97 6.60
CA PRO A 261 -4.52 -24.35 6.66
C PRO A 261 -2.99 -24.41 6.83
N LYS A 262 -2.43 -25.64 6.92
CA LYS A 262 -0.97 -25.85 7.00
C LYS A 262 -0.16 -25.28 5.83
N SER A 263 -0.79 -24.94 4.72
CA SER A 263 -0.16 -24.34 3.54
C SER A 263 -1.21 -23.54 2.78
N GLU A 264 -1.01 -22.23 2.64
CA GLU A 264 -1.94 -21.31 1.97
C GLU A 264 -1.17 -20.33 1.09
N VAL A 265 -1.79 -19.92 -0.02
CA VAL A 265 -1.33 -18.83 -0.89
C VAL A 265 -2.44 -17.77 -0.98
N MET A 266 -2.03 -16.50 -1.07
CA MET A 266 -2.89 -15.36 -1.34
C MET A 266 -2.18 -14.47 -2.37
N ARG A 267 -2.77 -14.33 -3.56
CA ARG A 267 -2.24 -13.53 -4.67
C ARG A 267 -3.07 -12.27 -4.83
N LEU A 268 -2.44 -11.11 -4.80
CA LEU A 268 -3.08 -9.82 -4.99
C LEU A 268 -2.43 -9.07 -6.13
N ARG A 269 -3.23 -8.62 -7.10
CA ARG A 269 -2.76 -7.69 -8.11
C ARG A 269 -2.57 -6.30 -7.50
N LEU A 270 -1.56 -5.57 -7.98
CA LEU A 270 -1.26 -4.21 -7.59
C LEU A 270 -1.81 -3.27 -8.67
N VAL A 271 -2.73 -2.39 -8.29
CA VAL A 271 -3.47 -1.52 -9.19
C VAL A 271 -3.29 -0.07 -8.78
N THR A 272 -3.01 0.81 -9.74
CA THR A 272 -3.00 2.26 -9.48
C THR A 272 -4.41 2.78 -9.18
N PRO A 273 -4.56 3.99 -8.60
CA PRO A 273 -5.88 4.61 -8.45
C PRO A 273 -6.64 4.83 -9.77
N ALA A 274 -5.94 4.78 -10.91
CA ALA A 274 -6.53 4.87 -12.25
C ALA A 274 -7.04 3.51 -12.78
N GLY A 275 -6.90 2.41 -12.02
CA GLY A 275 -7.33 1.08 -12.42
C GLY A 275 -6.31 0.29 -13.25
N MET A 276 -5.12 0.84 -13.50
CA MET A 276 -4.05 0.16 -14.24
C MET A 276 -3.28 -0.79 -13.32
N GLU A 277 -3.19 -2.06 -13.71
CA GLU A 277 -2.36 -3.06 -13.04
C GLU A 277 -0.87 -2.81 -13.31
N VAL A 278 -0.07 -2.79 -12.24
CA VAL A 278 1.35 -2.44 -12.27
C VAL A 278 2.26 -3.51 -11.67
N GLY A 279 1.70 -4.55 -11.06
CA GLY A 279 2.47 -5.59 -10.39
C GLY A 279 1.61 -6.59 -9.64
N GLU A 280 2.27 -7.43 -8.85
CA GLU A 280 1.63 -8.44 -8.00
C GLU A 280 2.35 -8.55 -6.66
N GLN A 281 1.55 -8.80 -5.61
CA GLN A 281 1.97 -9.20 -4.28
C GLN A 281 1.47 -10.62 -4.00
N ILE A 282 2.39 -11.55 -3.76
CA ILE A 282 2.09 -12.94 -3.43
C ILE A 282 2.50 -13.21 -1.99
N TRP A 283 1.55 -13.62 -1.17
CA TRP A 283 1.78 -14.12 0.17
C TRP A 283 1.61 -15.62 0.25
N THR A 284 2.47 -16.28 1.02
CA THR A 284 2.27 -17.68 1.41
C THR A 284 2.49 -17.85 2.90
N VAL A 285 1.74 -18.77 3.51
CA VAL A 285 1.98 -19.21 4.89
C VAL A 285 2.01 -20.73 4.94
N GLN A 286 2.98 -21.29 5.65
CA GLN A 286 3.21 -22.73 5.73
C GLN A 286 3.60 -23.15 7.14
N ALA A 287 3.12 -24.30 7.59
CA ALA A 287 3.63 -24.93 8.80
C ALA A 287 5.07 -25.40 8.55
N ASP A 288 5.96 -25.10 9.49
CA ASP A 288 7.39 -25.35 9.39
C ASP A 288 7.99 -25.53 10.79
N LYS A 289 9.32 -25.66 10.87
CA LYS A 289 10.07 -25.69 12.14
C LYS A 289 11.23 -24.69 12.11
N ALA A 290 11.45 -24.04 13.24
CA ALA A 290 12.68 -23.31 13.53
C ALA A 290 13.41 -24.10 14.62
N ASP A 291 14.40 -24.89 14.21
CA ASP A 291 15.02 -25.92 15.06
C ASP A 291 13.95 -26.88 15.62
N ASP A 292 13.80 -26.96 16.95
CA ASP A 292 12.80 -27.79 17.62
C ASP A 292 11.45 -27.08 17.88
N VAL A 293 11.29 -25.85 17.41
CA VAL A 293 10.08 -25.03 17.62
C VAL A 293 9.15 -25.14 16.41
N GLU A 294 7.90 -25.57 16.64
CA GLU A 294 6.85 -25.50 15.62
C GLU A 294 6.61 -24.03 15.23
N ALA A 295 6.75 -23.75 13.93
CA ALA A 295 6.69 -22.41 13.37
C ALA A 295 5.71 -22.31 12.20
N TRP A 296 5.30 -21.08 11.90
CA TRP A 296 4.78 -20.70 10.59
C TRP A 296 5.91 -20.02 9.81
N ARG A 297 6.13 -20.44 8.57
CA ARG A 297 6.90 -19.69 7.58
C ARG A 297 5.94 -18.84 6.78
N ILE A 298 6.03 -17.53 6.96
CA ILE A 298 5.30 -16.52 6.18
C ILE A 298 6.27 -15.94 5.15
N GLU A 299 5.87 -15.93 3.89
CA GLU A 299 6.68 -15.33 2.83
C GLU A 299 5.84 -14.36 2.01
N SER A 300 6.52 -13.33 1.49
CA SER A 300 5.95 -12.37 0.56
C SER A 300 6.88 -12.17 -0.64
N ARG A 301 6.29 -12.03 -1.82
CA ARG A 301 6.98 -11.74 -3.09
C ARG A 301 6.25 -10.61 -3.79
N MET A 302 6.92 -9.50 -3.98
CA MET A 302 6.41 -8.33 -4.70
C MET A 302 7.17 -8.17 -6.00
N THR A 303 6.47 -7.89 -7.09
CA THR A 303 7.07 -7.44 -8.34
C THR A 303 6.26 -6.29 -8.94
N ILE A 304 6.95 -5.23 -9.37
CA ILE A 304 6.40 -4.05 -10.04
C ILE A 304 7.30 -3.74 -11.25
N PRO A 305 7.00 -4.27 -12.44
CA PRO A 305 7.88 -4.13 -13.61
C PRO A 305 8.16 -2.70 -14.05
N VAL A 306 7.18 -1.79 -13.94
CA VAL A 306 7.29 -0.42 -14.51
C VAL A 306 8.46 0.39 -13.95
N ASN A 307 8.89 0.09 -12.72
CA ASN A 307 10.07 0.69 -12.10
C ASN A 307 11.11 -0.36 -11.68
N ASN A 308 10.98 -1.59 -12.20
CA ASN A 308 11.80 -2.75 -11.87
C ASN A 308 11.89 -3.05 -10.36
N ALA A 309 10.90 -2.63 -9.57
CA ALA A 309 10.88 -2.86 -8.13
C ALA A 309 10.46 -4.28 -7.81
N TRP A 310 11.13 -4.87 -6.83
CA TRP A 310 10.83 -6.18 -6.32
C TRP A 310 11.20 -6.27 -4.85
N GLN A 311 10.52 -7.16 -4.13
CA GLN A 311 10.82 -7.44 -2.73
C GLN A 311 10.50 -8.90 -2.42
N PHE A 312 11.37 -9.56 -1.67
CA PHE A 312 11.09 -10.81 -1.01
C PHE A 312 11.17 -10.60 0.50
N THR A 313 10.20 -11.13 1.23
CA THR A 313 10.29 -11.23 2.70
C THR A 313 10.00 -12.66 3.13
N GLN A 314 10.68 -13.12 4.18
CA GLN A 314 10.37 -14.35 4.90
C GLN A 314 10.42 -14.10 6.39
N VAL A 315 9.42 -14.57 7.12
CA VAL A 315 9.38 -14.56 8.59
C VAL A 315 9.08 -15.95 9.11
N LEU A 316 9.93 -16.45 10.01
CA LEU A 316 9.59 -17.59 10.86
C LEU A 316 8.99 -17.08 12.16
N THR A 317 7.82 -17.59 12.52
CA THR A 317 7.10 -17.19 13.74
C THR A 317 6.57 -18.40 14.48
N ARG A 318 6.58 -18.39 15.81
CA ARG A 318 6.14 -19.54 16.62
C ARG A 318 4.64 -19.80 16.41
N GLN A 319 4.22 -21.06 16.31
CA GLN A 319 2.79 -21.36 16.15
C GLN A 319 1.96 -21.03 17.40
N ASP A 320 2.55 -21.20 18.59
CA ASP A 320 1.89 -21.04 19.89
C ASP A 320 1.52 -19.58 20.22
N THR A 321 2.50 -18.68 20.08
CA THR A 321 2.47 -17.30 20.57
C THR A 321 2.45 -16.27 19.45
N PHE A 322 2.75 -16.73 18.22
CA PHE A 322 2.97 -15.92 17.03
C PHE A 322 4.11 -14.91 17.14
N ALA A 323 5.00 -15.08 18.12
CA ALA A 323 6.20 -14.28 18.25
C ALA A 323 7.14 -14.56 17.07
N PRO A 324 7.67 -13.52 16.38
CA PRO A 324 8.68 -13.72 15.36
C PRO A 324 9.95 -14.36 15.95
N ILE A 325 10.65 -15.13 15.12
CA ILE A 325 11.91 -15.81 15.45
C ILE A 325 13.02 -15.21 14.59
N THR A 326 12.83 -15.23 13.27
CA THR A 326 13.75 -14.63 12.30
C THR A 326 12.97 -13.98 11.16
N GLY A 327 13.49 -12.88 10.63
CA GLY A 327 13.00 -12.21 9.44
C GLY A 327 14.12 -12.03 8.42
N VAL A 328 13.81 -12.18 7.14
CA VAL A 328 14.72 -11.87 6.02
C VAL A 328 13.94 -11.05 5.01
N THR A 329 14.40 -9.83 4.71
CA THR A 329 13.85 -9.00 3.63
C THR A 329 14.94 -8.67 2.63
N ARG A 330 14.65 -8.86 1.34
CA ARG A 330 15.54 -8.54 0.22
C ARG A 330 14.81 -7.70 -0.79
N HIS A 331 15.46 -6.66 -1.29
CA HIS A 331 14.99 -5.88 -2.41
C HIS A 331 16.18 -5.26 -3.13
N GLN A 332 15.91 -4.53 -4.20
CA GLN A 332 16.92 -3.77 -4.97
C GLN A 332 17.81 -2.82 -4.15
N GLY A 333 17.41 -2.46 -2.93
CA GLY A 333 18.16 -1.55 -2.07
C GLY A 333 19.10 -2.25 -1.08
N GLY A 334 18.92 -3.54 -0.83
CA GLY A 334 19.73 -4.29 0.13
C GLY A 334 19.00 -5.48 0.76
N GLU A 335 19.70 -6.11 1.70
CA GLU A 335 19.22 -7.27 2.47
C GLU A 335 19.21 -6.96 3.97
N PHE A 336 18.18 -7.46 4.66
CA PHE A 336 17.91 -7.24 6.07
C PHE A 336 17.63 -8.59 6.73
N ASP A 337 18.48 -8.99 7.67
CA ASP A 337 18.36 -10.20 8.47
C ASP A 337 18.07 -9.82 9.93
N ALA A 338 16.87 -10.13 10.40
CA ALA A 338 16.43 -9.87 11.77
C ALA A 338 16.37 -11.17 12.58
N ARG A 339 16.91 -11.16 13.80
CA ARG A 339 16.71 -12.20 14.81
C ARG A 339 15.99 -11.59 16.00
N TYR A 340 14.87 -12.19 16.35
CA TYR A 340 13.98 -11.68 17.40
C TYR A 340 14.25 -12.43 18.71
N GLY A 341 14.82 -11.71 19.68
CA GLY A 341 14.97 -12.15 21.06
C GLY A 341 13.78 -11.76 21.92
N LYS A 342 13.86 -12.08 23.23
CA LYS A 342 12.79 -11.76 24.19
C LYS A 342 12.57 -10.24 24.34
N ASN A 343 13.67 -9.49 24.42
CA ASN A 343 13.68 -8.05 24.70
C ASN A 343 14.58 -7.26 23.72
N ALA A 344 14.97 -7.86 22.60
CA ALA A 344 15.85 -7.19 21.64
C ALA A 344 15.68 -7.79 20.24
N VAL A 345 15.97 -6.99 19.22
CA VAL A 345 16.11 -7.43 17.84
C VAL A 345 17.55 -7.21 17.40
N GLU A 346 18.19 -8.27 16.93
CA GLU A 346 19.47 -8.19 16.24
C GLU A 346 19.18 -8.04 14.75
N LEU A 347 19.57 -6.90 14.16
CA LEU A 347 19.39 -6.62 12.75
C LEU A 347 20.74 -6.54 12.08
N THR A 348 20.95 -7.39 11.08
CA THR A 348 22.07 -7.29 10.14
C THR A 348 21.55 -6.73 8.82
N THR A 349 22.22 -5.71 8.31
CA THR A 349 21.86 -5.06 7.04
C THR A 349 23.05 -5.12 6.11
N THR A 350 22.80 -5.55 4.87
CA THR A 350 23.79 -5.58 3.79
C THR A 350 23.37 -4.57 2.72
N MET A 351 24.11 -3.46 2.63
CA MET A 351 23.87 -2.39 1.65
C MET A 351 25.14 -2.20 0.81
N LYS A 352 25.08 -2.46 -0.51
CA LYS A 352 26.24 -2.32 -1.41
C LYS A 352 27.51 -2.99 -0.86
N ASP A 353 27.37 -4.25 -0.45
CA ASP A 353 28.41 -5.08 0.18
C ASP A 353 28.91 -4.62 1.57
N ASN A 354 28.36 -3.54 2.13
CA ASN A 354 28.62 -3.14 3.51
C ASN A 354 27.66 -3.86 4.45
N LEU A 355 28.23 -4.76 5.24
CA LEU A 355 27.50 -5.46 6.29
C LEU A 355 27.60 -4.67 7.60
N THR A 356 26.45 -4.35 8.20
CA THR A 356 26.37 -3.72 9.52
C THR A 356 25.41 -4.49 10.40
N SER A 357 25.80 -4.76 11.64
CA SER A 357 24.94 -5.42 12.63
C SER A 357 24.67 -4.48 13.79
N ARG A 358 23.42 -4.45 14.26
CA ARG A 358 22.97 -3.62 15.38
C ARG A 358 22.01 -4.43 16.24
N THR A 359 22.05 -4.17 17.53
CA THR A 359 21.09 -4.73 18.49
C THR A 359 20.23 -3.60 19.02
N MET A 360 18.93 -3.82 19.04
CA MET A 360 17.95 -2.81 19.40
C MET A 360 17.07 -3.36 20.51
N ASP A 361 17.09 -2.71 21.66
CA ASP A 361 16.27 -3.10 22.79
C ASP A 361 14.79 -2.86 22.48
N ILE A 362 13.97 -3.86 22.81
CA ILE A 362 12.53 -3.84 22.66
C ILE A 362 11.90 -4.10 24.05
N ASP A 363 11.14 -3.14 24.53
CA ASP A 363 10.45 -3.15 25.83
C ASP A 363 9.03 -3.72 25.78
N ARG A 364 8.56 -4.14 24.60
CA ARG A 364 7.19 -4.57 24.33
C ARG A 364 7.13 -5.73 23.36
N LYS A 365 5.98 -6.41 23.27
CA LYS A 365 5.77 -7.42 22.24
C LYS A 365 5.69 -6.74 20.87
N VAL A 366 6.56 -7.13 19.94
CA VAL A 366 6.56 -6.68 18.55
C VAL A 366 6.44 -7.87 17.60
N PHE A 367 5.83 -7.65 16.44
CA PHE A 367 5.81 -8.57 15.32
C PHE A 367 6.73 -8.06 14.20
N ASP A 368 7.14 -8.93 13.29
CA ASP A 368 7.75 -8.48 12.03
C ASP A 368 6.69 -7.73 11.19
N ASN A 369 7.11 -6.74 10.41
CA ASN A 369 6.24 -6.02 9.48
C ASN A 369 5.43 -6.96 8.56
N GLU A 370 6.05 -8.04 8.06
CA GLU A 370 5.38 -8.99 7.17
C GLU A 370 4.31 -9.84 7.88
N GLN A 371 4.37 -9.94 9.22
CA GLN A 371 3.32 -10.59 9.98
C GLN A 371 2.05 -9.73 10.09
N ALA A 372 2.09 -8.42 9.81
CA ALA A 372 1.01 -7.50 10.13
C ALA A 372 -0.35 -7.94 9.58
N ILE A 373 -0.40 -8.38 8.32
CA ILE A 373 -1.64 -8.88 7.72
C ILE A 373 -2.14 -10.14 8.44
N TYR A 374 -1.25 -11.07 8.77
CA TYR A 374 -1.61 -12.30 9.47
C TYR A 374 -1.99 -12.09 10.94
N VAL A 375 -1.43 -11.06 11.59
CA VAL A 375 -1.87 -10.59 12.91
C VAL A 375 -3.31 -10.08 12.81
N ILE A 376 -3.62 -9.21 11.85
CA ILE A 376 -4.97 -8.67 11.63
C ILE A 376 -5.98 -9.80 11.37
N ARG A 377 -5.62 -10.79 10.55
CA ARG A 377 -6.48 -11.97 10.28
C ARG A 377 -6.82 -12.79 11.52
N ARG A 378 -6.00 -12.71 12.57
CA ARG A 378 -6.18 -13.40 13.86
C ARG A 378 -6.80 -12.50 14.94
N MET A 379 -7.07 -11.24 14.67
CA MET A 379 -7.78 -10.39 15.62
C MET A 379 -9.26 -10.79 15.71
N PRO A 380 -9.93 -10.57 16.85
CA PRO A 380 -11.36 -10.81 17.01
C PRO A 380 -12.18 -9.69 16.33
N LEU A 381 -12.01 -9.54 15.01
CA LEU A 381 -12.64 -8.51 14.20
C LEU A 381 -14.17 -8.61 14.31
N ALA A 382 -14.78 -7.49 14.67
CA ALA A 382 -16.22 -7.28 14.73
C ALA A 382 -16.51 -5.80 14.42
N GLU A 383 -17.74 -5.46 14.07
CA GLU A 383 -18.11 -4.04 13.86
C GLU A 383 -17.86 -3.22 15.13
N GLY A 384 -17.20 -2.07 14.99
CA GLY A 384 -16.79 -1.24 16.12
C GLY A 384 -15.58 -1.77 16.89
N TYR A 385 -14.95 -2.86 16.46
CA TYR A 385 -13.70 -3.35 17.06
C TYR A 385 -12.58 -2.30 16.93
N ASN A 386 -11.87 -2.11 18.04
CA ASN A 386 -10.69 -1.26 18.13
C ASN A 386 -9.58 -2.02 18.84
N GLY A 387 -8.40 -2.06 18.23
CA GLY A 387 -7.24 -2.72 18.81
C GLY A 387 -5.94 -2.20 18.22
N SER A 388 -4.82 -2.54 18.85
CA SER A 388 -3.51 -2.19 18.31
C SER A 388 -2.51 -3.33 18.50
N PHE A 389 -1.43 -3.26 17.73
CA PHE A 389 -0.29 -4.14 17.81
C PHE A 389 0.96 -3.40 17.35
N TRP A 390 2.12 -3.86 17.78
CA TRP A 390 3.39 -3.23 17.42
C TRP A 390 4.11 -4.07 16.38
N ILE A 391 4.68 -3.41 15.38
CA ILE A 391 5.54 -4.05 14.40
C ILE A 391 6.94 -3.44 14.41
N PHE A 392 7.89 -4.22 13.94
CA PHE A 392 9.27 -3.83 13.68
C PHE A 392 9.54 -3.89 12.17
N PRO A 393 9.41 -2.78 11.43
CA PRO A 393 9.82 -2.70 10.04
C PRO A 393 11.35 -2.65 9.96
N VAL A 394 11.96 -3.72 9.44
CA VAL A 394 13.42 -3.85 9.35
C VAL A 394 14.08 -2.72 8.54
N GLN A 395 13.38 -2.17 7.55
CA GLN A 395 13.87 -1.07 6.71
C GLN A 395 13.99 0.26 7.45
N SER A 396 13.04 0.59 8.33
CA SER A 396 13.10 1.83 9.13
C SER A 396 13.88 1.62 10.42
N SER A 397 13.96 0.38 10.92
CA SER A 397 14.51 0.08 12.25
C SER A 397 13.84 0.92 13.35
N VAL A 398 12.54 1.20 13.19
CA VAL A 398 11.75 1.96 14.17
C VAL A 398 10.50 1.16 14.50
N VAL A 399 10.32 0.80 15.76
CA VAL A 399 9.09 0.18 16.25
C VAL A 399 7.92 1.14 16.04
N VAL A 400 6.86 0.66 15.38
CA VAL A 400 5.65 1.44 15.11
C VAL A 400 4.41 0.71 15.61
N GLU A 401 3.41 1.50 16.02
CA GLU A 401 2.12 0.97 16.46
C GLU A 401 1.13 0.97 15.30
N CYS A 402 0.58 -0.19 14.99
CA CYS A 402 -0.54 -0.35 14.08
C CYS A 402 -1.84 -0.32 14.87
N ARG A 403 -2.63 0.75 14.72
CA ARG A 403 -3.97 0.88 15.30
C ARG A 403 -5.02 0.53 14.27
N ILE A 404 -5.93 -0.37 14.63
CA ILE A 404 -6.99 -0.90 13.79
C ILE A 404 -8.33 -0.44 14.33
N ASN A 405 -9.18 0.09 13.44
CA ASN A 405 -10.59 0.35 13.69
C ASN A 405 -11.42 -0.36 12.62
N VAL A 406 -12.39 -1.18 13.03
CA VAL A 406 -13.37 -1.76 12.11
C VAL A 406 -14.52 -0.77 11.94
N THR A 407 -14.58 -0.14 10.77
CA THR A 407 -15.54 0.93 10.46
C THR A 407 -16.93 0.40 10.09
N GLY A 408 -17.05 -0.90 9.81
CA GLY A 408 -18.30 -1.55 9.42
C GLY A 408 -18.06 -2.77 8.54
N LYS A 409 -19.12 -3.24 7.87
CA LYS A 409 -19.05 -4.25 6.82
C LYS A 409 -19.28 -3.64 5.45
N GLU A 410 -18.55 -4.15 4.45
CA GLU A 410 -18.69 -3.76 3.06
C GLU A 410 -18.56 -5.00 2.17
N THR A 411 -19.39 -5.08 1.12
CA THR A 411 -19.26 -6.09 0.07
C THR A 411 -18.23 -5.64 -0.97
N ILE A 412 -17.17 -6.42 -1.17
CA ILE A 412 -16.06 -6.07 -2.06
C ILE A 412 -15.97 -7.08 -3.21
N LYS A 413 -15.92 -6.55 -4.43
CA LYS A 413 -15.71 -7.33 -5.67
C LYS A 413 -14.25 -7.23 -6.10
N THR A 414 -13.67 -8.37 -6.42
CA THR A 414 -12.29 -8.54 -6.88
C THR A 414 -12.24 -9.60 -7.98
N PRO A 415 -11.12 -9.80 -8.68
CA PRO A 415 -10.99 -10.94 -9.60
C PRO A 415 -11.23 -12.31 -8.94
N ALA A 416 -10.94 -12.46 -7.64
CA ALA A 416 -11.23 -13.69 -6.89
C ALA A 416 -12.72 -13.93 -6.60
N GLY A 417 -13.59 -12.93 -6.83
CA GLY A 417 -15.01 -13.00 -6.56
C GLY A 417 -15.53 -11.86 -5.67
N GLU A 418 -16.71 -12.08 -5.11
CA GLU A 418 -17.42 -11.15 -4.24
C GLU A 418 -17.37 -11.64 -2.79
N PHE A 419 -17.00 -10.75 -1.87
CA PHE A 419 -16.78 -11.08 -0.46
C PHE A 419 -17.46 -10.06 0.45
N GLU A 420 -18.15 -10.55 1.46
CA GLU A 420 -18.57 -9.71 2.58
C GLU A 420 -17.38 -9.51 3.51
N CYS A 421 -16.95 -8.27 3.72
CA CYS A 421 -15.72 -7.94 4.42
C CYS A 421 -15.96 -7.04 5.63
N PHE A 422 -15.17 -7.21 6.68
CA PHE A 422 -14.90 -6.14 7.63
C PHE A 422 -14.08 -5.07 6.92
N ALA A 423 -14.57 -3.83 6.89
CA ALA A 423 -13.81 -2.67 6.43
C ALA A 423 -13.04 -2.09 7.62
N LEU A 424 -11.73 -1.92 7.45
CA LEU A 424 -10.85 -1.48 8.52
C LEU A 424 -10.09 -0.22 8.11
N GLU A 425 -9.92 0.69 9.06
CA GLU A 425 -8.89 1.73 9.02
C GLU A 425 -7.65 1.23 9.77
N LEU A 426 -6.49 1.29 9.11
CA LEU A 426 -5.19 1.06 9.72
C LEU A 426 -4.45 2.40 9.82
N ARG A 427 -4.11 2.80 11.04
CA ARG A 427 -3.24 3.95 11.30
C ARG A 427 -1.93 3.47 11.88
N VAL A 428 -0.80 3.91 11.31
CA VAL A 428 0.53 3.50 11.78
C VAL A 428 1.23 4.68 12.46
N PHE A 429 1.62 4.50 13.72
CA PHE A 429 2.23 5.54 14.54
C PHE A 429 3.70 5.27 14.81
N ALA A 430 4.55 6.26 14.53
CA ALA A 430 5.93 6.32 15.01
C ALA A 430 5.98 7.28 16.21
N GLY A 431 6.03 6.72 17.42
CA GLY A 431 5.79 7.49 18.64
C GLY A 431 4.39 8.13 18.60
N ASN A 432 4.32 9.46 18.73
CA ASN A 432 3.05 10.20 18.73
C ASN A 432 2.62 10.68 17.33
N THR A 433 3.38 10.36 16.28
CA THR A 433 3.08 10.82 14.92
C THR A 433 2.42 9.71 14.11
N CYS A 434 1.20 9.95 13.63
CA CYS A 434 0.58 9.10 12.62
C CYS A 434 1.35 9.27 11.30
N ALA A 435 2.08 8.24 10.89
CA ALA A 435 2.89 8.22 9.69
C ALA A 435 2.07 7.93 8.43
N LEU A 436 1.03 7.11 8.54
CA LEU A 436 0.12 6.78 7.44
C LEU A 436 -1.24 6.29 7.94
N THR A 437 -2.24 6.43 7.08
CA THR A 437 -3.60 5.92 7.27
C THR A 437 -4.02 5.18 6.01
N HIS A 438 -4.31 3.89 6.13
CA HIS A 438 -4.72 3.03 5.02
C HIS A 438 -6.08 2.38 5.29
N ARG A 439 -6.69 1.80 4.26
CA ARG A 439 -7.92 1.01 4.39
C ARG A 439 -7.70 -0.42 3.94
N LEU A 440 -8.25 -1.37 4.70
CA LEU A 440 -8.18 -2.80 4.39
C LEU A 440 -9.58 -3.41 4.45
N TRP A 441 -9.76 -4.50 3.73
CA TRP A 441 -10.98 -5.30 3.75
C TRP A 441 -10.61 -6.76 3.99
N ILE A 442 -11.02 -7.29 5.14
CA ILE A 442 -10.80 -8.68 5.54
C ILE A 442 -12.12 -9.44 5.42
N SER A 443 -12.15 -10.59 4.74
CA SER A 443 -13.37 -11.36 4.57
C SER A 443 -13.96 -11.79 5.92
N THR A 444 -15.29 -11.80 6.01
CA THR A 444 -16.04 -12.16 7.24
C THR A 444 -16.21 -13.66 7.43
N ASP A 445 -15.83 -14.47 6.43
CA ASP A 445 -15.80 -15.92 6.52
C ASP A 445 -14.64 -16.44 7.38
N GLN A 446 -14.62 -17.75 7.62
CA GLN A 446 -13.64 -18.42 8.49
C GLN A 446 -12.18 -18.27 8.04
N HIS A 447 -11.91 -17.98 6.76
CA HIS A 447 -10.57 -17.88 6.20
C HIS A 447 -9.95 -16.51 6.46
N ARG A 448 -10.77 -15.48 6.69
CA ARG A 448 -10.32 -14.10 6.96
C ARG A 448 -9.34 -13.61 5.90
N TYR A 449 -9.65 -13.73 4.61
CA TYR A 449 -8.73 -13.32 3.55
C TYR A 449 -8.57 -11.80 3.52
N LEU A 450 -7.38 -11.30 3.19
CA LEU A 450 -7.24 -9.91 2.76
C LEU A 450 -7.78 -9.79 1.34
N VAL A 451 -8.96 -9.23 1.22
CA VAL A 451 -9.67 -9.09 -0.06
C VAL A 451 -9.19 -7.85 -0.80
N LYS A 452 -8.96 -6.76 -0.07
CA LYS A 452 -8.48 -5.49 -0.63
C LYS A 452 -7.63 -4.71 0.36
N TYR A 453 -6.63 -4.00 -0.15
CA TYR A 453 -5.82 -3.04 0.61
C TYR A 453 -5.69 -1.76 -0.22
N ASP A 454 -6.18 -0.63 0.27
CA ASP A 454 -5.94 0.70 -0.33
C ASP A 454 -4.82 1.42 0.46
N ALA A 455 -3.63 1.48 -0.15
CA ALA A 455 -2.43 2.12 0.38
C ALA A 455 -2.22 3.53 -0.23
N ASP A 456 -3.32 4.18 -0.66
CA ASP A 456 -3.40 5.46 -1.37
C ASP A 456 -2.77 5.53 -2.77
N THR A 457 -1.53 5.08 -2.88
CA THR A 457 -0.72 5.11 -4.11
C THR A 457 -0.87 3.86 -4.94
N VAL A 458 -1.21 2.74 -4.29
CA VAL A 458 -1.48 1.45 -4.89
C VAL A 458 -2.62 0.77 -4.13
N VAL A 459 -3.43 0.04 -4.87
CA VAL A 459 -4.53 -0.77 -4.35
C VAL A 459 -4.18 -2.22 -4.63
N MET A 460 -4.18 -3.05 -3.60
CA MET A 460 -4.04 -4.50 -3.73
C MET A 460 -5.44 -5.11 -3.81
N GLU A 461 -5.68 -5.95 -4.80
CA GLU A 461 -6.97 -6.65 -4.96
C GLU A 461 -6.75 -8.15 -5.10
N LEU A 462 -7.53 -8.94 -4.37
CA LEU A 462 -7.39 -10.39 -4.35
C LEU A 462 -7.69 -11.02 -5.72
N VAL A 463 -6.74 -11.81 -6.20
CA VAL A 463 -6.86 -12.58 -7.46
C VAL A 463 -7.15 -14.04 -7.14
N GLU A 464 -6.48 -14.59 -6.13
CA GLU A 464 -6.60 -16.00 -5.75
C GLU A 464 -6.25 -16.15 -4.27
N ALA A 465 -6.99 -16.99 -3.55
CA ALA A 465 -6.59 -17.47 -2.22
C ALA A 465 -7.05 -18.91 -2.00
N GLY A 466 -6.26 -19.66 -1.23
CA GLY A 466 -6.63 -21.02 -0.83
C GLY A 466 -5.44 -21.89 -0.44
N PRO A 467 -5.69 -23.19 -0.16
CA PRO A 467 -4.63 -24.13 0.13
C PRO A 467 -3.58 -24.18 -0.98
N TRP A 468 -2.31 -24.02 -0.63
CA TRP A 468 -1.25 -24.05 -1.64
C TRP A 468 -0.75 -25.47 -1.87
N VAL A 469 -1.04 -25.98 -3.08
CA VAL A 469 -0.53 -27.28 -3.56
C VAL A 469 0.85 -27.09 -4.18
N LYS A 470 1.87 -27.65 -3.52
CA LYS A 470 3.28 -27.55 -3.92
C LYS A 470 3.61 -28.49 -5.09
N GLN A 471 3.28 -28.06 -6.30
CA GLN A 471 3.58 -28.80 -7.53
C GLN A 471 4.10 -27.87 -8.63
N PRO A 472 4.74 -28.41 -9.69
CA PRO A 472 5.02 -27.63 -10.88
C PRO A 472 3.73 -27.06 -11.48
N THR A 473 3.78 -25.82 -11.95
CA THR A 473 2.62 -25.11 -12.49
C THR A 473 2.89 -24.69 -13.93
N THR A 474 1.96 -25.03 -14.83
CA THR A 474 2.01 -24.59 -16.22
C THR A 474 1.20 -23.31 -16.39
N TYR A 475 1.84 -22.28 -16.94
CA TYR A 475 1.19 -21.05 -17.38
C TYR A 475 1.01 -21.10 -18.90
N THR A 476 -0.12 -20.61 -19.42
CA THR A 476 -0.43 -20.61 -20.85
C THR A 476 -0.97 -19.24 -21.26
N ASN A 477 -0.34 -18.63 -22.28
CA ASN A 477 -0.88 -17.46 -22.98
C ASN A 477 -1.23 -17.86 -24.43
N ARG A 478 -2.50 -17.70 -24.79
CA ARG A 478 -3.01 -18.09 -26.12
C ARG A 478 -2.69 -17.08 -27.22
N GLU A 479 -2.55 -15.80 -26.87
CA GLU A 479 -2.27 -14.72 -27.83
C GLU A 479 -0.90 -14.92 -28.48
N VAL A 480 0.12 -15.28 -27.69
CA VAL A 480 1.45 -15.62 -28.19
C VAL A 480 1.70 -17.11 -28.34
N GLY A 481 0.67 -17.96 -28.18
CA GLY A 481 0.77 -19.41 -28.38
C GLY A 481 1.79 -20.13 -27.49
N ALA A 482 2.11 -19.58 -26.30
CA ALA A 482 3.15 -20.11 -25.42
C ALA A 482 2.56 -20.77 -24.17
N ALA A 483 3.10 -21.93 -23.81
CA ALA A 483 2.91 -22.55 -22.51
C ALA A 483 4.26 -22.90 -21.88
N VAL A 484 4.46 -22.58 -20.59
CA VAL A 484 5.71 -22.83 -19.88
C VAL A 484 5.40 -23.37 -18.48
N THR A 485 6.19 -24.34 -18.02
CA THR A 485 6.03 -24.93 -16.69
C THR A 485 7.14 -24.46 -15.75
N VAL A 486 6.75 -23.85 -14.64
CA VAL A 486 7.67 -23.49 -13.57
C VAL A 486 7.72 -24.58 -12.49
N PRO A 487 8.88 -24.85 -11.86
CA PRO A 487 8.99 -25.83 -10.79
C PRO A 487 8.18 -25.46 -9.55
N THR A 488 8.02 -26.43 -8.64
CA THR A 488 7.46 -26.17 -7.30
C THR A 488 8.15 -25.01 -6.60
N GLY A 489 7.37 -24.10 -6.01
CA GLY A 489 7.88 -22.93 -5.27
C GLY A 489 8.16 -21.70 -6.14
N TRP A 490 8.08 -21.83 -7.46
CA TRP A 490 8.09 -20.70 -8.38
C TRP A 490 6.67 -20.18 -8.61
N PHE A 491 6.57 -18.88 -8.81
CA PHE A 491 5.34 -18.21 -9.22
C PHE A 491 5.53 -17.51 -10.57
N VAL A 492 4.45 -17.06 -11.18
CA VAL A 492 4.50 -16.30 -12.44
C VAL A 492 3.62 -15.08 -12.36
N TYR A 493 4.08 -13.99 -12.98
CA TYR A 493 3.33 -12.75 -13.14
C TYR A 493 3.43 -12.28 -14.60
N GLU A 494 2.29 -12.10 -15.26
CA GLU A 494 2.26 -11.56 -16.62
C GLU A 494 2.13 -10.04 -16.56
N ASN A 495 3.07 -9.33 -17.20
CA ASN A 495 2.98 -7.89 -17.33
C ASN A 495 1.87 -7.51 -18.31
N GLN A 496 0.81 -6.87 -17.80
CA GLN A 496 -0.35 -6.42 -18.58
C GLN A 496 -0.03 -5.29 -19.57
N THR A 497 1.13 -4.64 -19.45
CA THR A 497 1.61 -3.60 -20.37
C THR A 497 3.06 -3.84 -20.80
N PRO A 498 3.33 -4.90 -21.60
CA PRO A 498 4.69 -5.39 -21.85
C PRO A 498 5.49 -4.55 -22.85
N LEU A 499 5.11 -3.31 -23.14
CA LEU A 499 5.72 -2.47 -24.18
C LEU A 499 7.24 -2.35 -24.01
N PRO A 500 8.04 -2.48 -25.10
CA PRO A 500 7.64 -2.59 -26.50
C PRO A 500 7.30 -4.03 -26.96
N TYR A 501 7.35 -5.01 -26.06
CA TYR A 501 7.13 -6.42 -26.38
C TYR A 501 5.64 -6.75 -26.48
N LYS A 502 5.32 -7.87 -27.12
CA LYS A 502 3.95 -8.41 -27.17
C LYS A 502 3.58 -9.17 -25.90
N PHE A 503 4.57 -9.77 -25.26
CA PHE A 503 4.37 -10.59 -24.08
C PHE A 503 5.60 -10.53 -23.19
N MET A 504 5.37 -10.48 -21.88
CA MET A 504 6.42 -10.59 -20.87
C MET A 504 5.87 -11.23 -19.60
N LEU A 505 6.36 -12.43 -19.31
CA LEU A 505 6.05 -13.22 -18.13
C LEU A 505 7.25 -13.24 -17.19
N TYR A 506 7.07 -12.68 -16.00
CA TYR A 506 8.03 -12.77 -14.91
C TYR A 506 7.94 -14.14 -14.26
N LEU A 507 9.08 -14.82 -14.13
CA LEU A 507 9.21 -16.11 -13.46
C LEU A 507 9.82 -15.83 -12.08
N LEU A 508 8.99 -15.85 -11.05
CA LEU A 508 9.35 -15.44 -9.70
C LEU A 508 9.97 -16.63 -8.95
N SER A 509 11.29 -16.61 -8.84
CA SER A 509 12.05 -17.65 -8.16
C SER A 509 11.82 -17.67 -6.64
N PRO A 510 12.03 -18.82 -5.97
CA PRO A 510 12.11 -18.87 -4.51
C PRO A 510 13.13 -17.84 -3.99
N GLU A 511 12.77 -17.12 -2.94
CA GLU A 511 13.58 -16.03 -2.36
C GLU A 511 13.92 -14.86 -3.30
N MET A 512 13.42 -14.85 -4.54
CA MET A 512 13.71 -13.85 -5.58
C MET A 512 15.20 -13.63 -5.85
N LYS A 513 16.04 -14.66 -5.66
CA LYS A 513 17.50 -14.62 -5.95
C LYS A 513 17.82 -14.65 -7.44
N VAL A 514 16.89 -15.12 -8.26
CA VAL A 514 16.99 -15.12 -9.73
C VAL A 514 15.97 -14.15 -10.28
N TRP A 515 16.44 -13.15 -11.03
CA TRP A 515 15.58 -12.34 -11.89
C TRP A 515 15.40 -13.08 -13.21
N SER A 516 14.16 -13.34 -13.59
CA SER A 516 13.89 -14.11 -14.80
C SER A 516 12.59 -13.76 -15.50
N VAL A 517 12.63 -13.81 -16.83
CA VAL A 517 11.48 -13.55 -17.70
C VAL A 517 11.45 -14.53 -18.87
N LEU A 518 10.24 -14.82 -19.35
CA LEU A 518 9.97 -15.27 -20.70
C LEU A 518 9.28 -14.10 -21.43
N ALA A 519 9.85 -13.64 -22.53
CA ALA A 519 9.27 -12.57 -23.33
C ALA A 519 9.10 -13.00 -24.79
N ALA A 520 8.21 -12.31 -25.50
CA ALA A 520 7.99 -12.52 -26.91
C ALA A 520 7.68 -11.22 -27.65
N THR A 521 8.09 -11.16 -28.91
CA THR A 521 7.78 -10.06 -29.85
C THR A 521 7.61 -10.59 -31.26
N GLU A 522 6.96 -9.80 -32.13
CA GLU A 522 6.76 -10.15 -33.53
C GLU A 522 8.10 -10.36 -34.24
N LEU A 523 8.18 -11.43 -35.03
CA LEU A 523 9.31 -11.70 -35.89
C LEU A 523 9.16 -10.88 -37.17
N SER A 524 10.06 -9.91 -37.40
CA SER A 524 10.17 -9.26 -38.70
C SER A 524 10.75 -10.26 -39.70
N LEU A 525 9.97 -10.65 -40.70
CA LEU A 525 10.24 -11.76 -41.64
C LEU A 525 11.43 -11.55 -42.60
N ALA A 526 12.26 -10.52 -42.41
CA ALA A 526 13.34 -10.19 -43.31
C ALA A 526 14.72 -10.73 -42.86
N GLU A 527 14.85 -12.03 -42.59
CA GLU A 527 16.14 -12.73 -42.42
C GLU A 527 16.82 -12.60 -41.04
N ALA A 528 16.18 -13.03 -39.94
CA ALA A 528 16.86 -13.14 -38.64
C ALA A 528 16.99 -14.60 -38.16
N THR A 529 18.22 -15.09 -38.09
CA THR A 529 18.60 -16.27 -37.31
C THR A 529 18.47 -15.98 -35.80
N PRO A 530 18.35 -17.01 -34.92
CA PRO A 530 18.34 -16.77 -33.48
C PRO A 530 19.60 -16.00 -33.02
N LYS A 531 20.74 -16.21 -33.70
CA LYS A 531 22.02 -15.56 -33.43
C LYS A 531 21.99 -14.07 -33.76
N GLU A 532 21.42 -13.67 -34.88
CA GLU A 532 21.32 -12.25 -35.28
C GLU A 532 20.41 -11.47 -34.32
N VAL A 533 19.31 -12.07 -33.87
CA VAL A 533 18.46 -11.45 -32.83
C VAL A 533 19.26 -11.29 -31.53
N ALA A 534 19.96 -12.34 -31.10
CA ALA A 534 20.78 -12.30 -29.90
C ALA A 534 21.91 -11.24 -30.00
N ASP A 535 22.57 -11.11 -31.15
CA ASP A 535 23.62 -10.12 -31.37
C ASP A 535 23.11 -8.68 -31.32
N GLY A 536 21.91 -8.42 -31.85
CA GLY A 536 21.25 -7.12 -31.74
C GLY A 536 21.02 -6.73 -30.28
N ASP A 537 20.46 -7.63 -29.49
CA ASP A 537 20.22 -7.42 -28.05
C ASP A 537 21.54 -7.23 -27.28
N ILE A 538 22.59 -8.00 -27.61
CA ILE A 538 23.91 -7.87 -26.97
C ILE A 538 24.47 -6.44 -27.13
N GLN A 539 24.24 -5.76 -28.26
CA GLN A 539 24.70 -4.37 -28.42
C GLN A 539 23.98 -3.43 -27.45
N VAL A 540 22.68 -3.61 -27.25
CA VAL A 540 21.90 -2.82 -26.27
C VAL A 540 22.39 -3.11 -24.85
N LEU A 541 22.62 -4.38 -24.52
CA LEU A 541 23.07 -4.81 -23.19
C LEU A 541 24.48 -4.31 -22.85
N LYS A 542 25.39 -4.22 -23.81
CA LYS A 542 26.71 -3.60 -23.63
C LYS A 542 26.64 -2.11 -23.30
N GLY A 543 25.62 -1.41 -23.78
CA GLY A 543 25.36 -0.01 -23.42
C GLY A 543 24.68 0.16 -22.06
N TYR A 544 23.91 -0.86 -21.63
CA TYR A 544 23.14 -0.81 -20.39
C TYR A 544 23.93 -1.30 -19.17
N PHE A 545 24.61 -2.45 -19.28
CA PHE A 545 25.34 -3.09 -18.19
C PHE A 545 26.84 -2.81 -18.25
N LYS A 546 27.42 -2.53 -17.08
CA LYS A 546 28.86 -2.32 -16.96
C LYS A 546 29.61 -3.65 -17.18
N GLY A 547 30.55 -3.66 -18.12
CA GLY A 547 31.43 -4.81 -18.36
C GLY A 547 30.73 -6.04 -18.95
N TYR A 548 29.58 -5.86 -19.60
CA TYR A 548 28.82 -6.96 -20.19
C TYR A 548 29.63 -7.73 -21.24
N THR A 549 29.98 -8.98 -20.92
CA THR A 549 30.87 -9.82 -21.71
C THR A 549 30.28 -11.21 -21.88
N VAL A 550 29.98 -11.59 -23.12
CA VAL A 550 29.59 -12.97 -23.45
C VAL A 550 30.78 -13.89 -23.24
N ARG A 551 30.59 -15.00 -22.50
CA ARG A 551 31.64 -15.98 -22.23
C ARG A 551 32.05 -16.68 -23.52
N GLU A 552 33.34 -16.75 -23.77
CA GLU A 552 33.90 -17.51 -24.88
C GLU A 552 33.48 -18.99 -24.77
N GLY A 553 33.07 -19.60 -25.89
CA GLY A 553 32.59 -20.98 -25.94
C GLY A 553 31.22 -21.24 -25.30
N SER A 554 30.52 -20.21 -24.79
CA SER A 554 29.19 -20.40 -24.19
C SER A 554 28.03 -20.48 -25.19
N TRP A 555 28.28 -20.13 -26.46
CA TRP A 555 27.29 -20.22 -27.52
C TRP A 555 26.94 -21.69 -27.80
N ALA A 556 25.65 -21.99 -27.81
CA ALA A 556 25.15 -23.31 -28.13
C ALA A 556 23.88 -23.22 -28.99
N ASP A 557 23.93 -23.84 -30.17
CA ASP A 557 22.73 -24.16 -30.95
C ASP A 557 21.96 -25.26 -30.22
N VAL A 558 20.70 -24.98 -29.91
CA VAL A 558 19.82 -25.89 -29.17
C VAL A 558 18.47 -26.00 -29.89
N THR A 559 17.69 -27.00 -29.50
CA THR A 559 16.31 -27.14 -29.95
C THR A 559 15.38 -27.02 -28.75
N VAL A 560 14.40 -26.13 -28.83
CA VAL A 560 13.42 -25.88 -27.76
C VAL A 560 12.04 -25.88 -28.40
N ALA A 561 11.07 -26.61 -27.84
CA ALA A 561 9.73 -26.77 -28.41
C ALA A 561 9.74 -27.23 -29.89
N GLY A 562 10.74 -28.02 -30.30
CA GLY A 562 10.93 -28.44 -31.71
C GLY A 562 11.37 -27.33 -32.67
N ARG A 563 11.76 -26.15 -32.15
CA ARG A 563 12.20 -25.00 -32.95
C ARG A 563 13.70 -24.73 -32.81
N PRO A 564 14.35 -24.13 -33.83
CA PRO A 564 15.71 -23.64 -33.73
C PRO A 564 15.84 -22.60 -32.62
N ALA A 565 16.86 -22.74 -31.79
CA ALA A 565 17.13 -21.82 -30.70
C ALA A 565 18.64 -21.68 -30.48
N ILE A 566 19.03 -20.55 -29.87
CA ILE A 566 20.42 -20.31 -29.48
C ILE A 566 20.51 -19.88 -28.04
N ARG A 567 21.53 -20.37 -27.34
CA ARG A 567 21.83 -20.02 -25.95
C ARG A 567 23.22 -19.41 -25.84
N PHE A 568 23.38 -18.48 -24.92
CA PHE A 568 24.69 -18.00 -24.48
C PHE A 568 24.68 -17.61 -23.00
N VAL A 569 25.87 -17.48 -22.42
CA VAL A 569 26.07 -16.98 -21.04
C VAL A 569 26.95 -15.73 -21.08
N ALA A 570 26.59 -14.71 -20.31
CA ALA A 570 27.37 -13.47 -20.18
C ALA A 570 27.63 -13.12 -18.71
N ASP A 571 28.77 -12.51 -18.44
CA ASP A 571 29.09 -11.89 -17.15
C ASP A 571 28.93 -10.36 -17.25
N TYR A 572 28.48 -9.72 -16.18
CA TYR A 572 28.41 -8.26 -16.07
C TYR A 572 28.53 -7.79 -14.62
N GLN A 573 28.63 -6.48 -14.41
CA GLN A 573 28.68 -5.86 -13.09
C GLN A 573 27.40 -5.09 -12.81
N ASP A 574 26.84 -5.29 -11.61
CA ASP A 574 25.64 -4.59 -11.14
C ASP A 574 25.77 -4.22 -9.65
N ASP A 575 25.79 -2.91 -9.37
CA ASP A 575 25.97 -2.32 -8.03
C ASP A 575 27.08 -2.99 -7.18
N GLY A 576 28.25 -3.23 -7.78
CA GLY A 576 29.41 -3.85 -7.12
C GLY A 576 29.46 -5.38 -7.19
N ARG A 577 28.35 -6.03 -7.58
CA ARG A 577 28.26 -7.48 -7.67
C ARG A 577 28.59 -7.98 -9.07
N THR A 578 29.23 -9.15 -9.12
CA THR A 578 29.46 -9.87 -10.37
C THR A 578 28.26 -10.77 -10.66
N MET A 579 27.56 -10.46 -11.76
CA MET A 579 26.33 -11.12 -12.17
C MET A 579 26.58 -12.01 -13.40
N VAL A 580 25.74 -13.03 -13.55
CA VAL A 580 25.70 -13.91 -14.72
C VAL A 580 24.30 -13.86 -15.31
N GLU A 581 24.22 -13.70 -16.62
CA GLU A 581 23.00 -13.83 -17.39
C GLU A 581 23.10 -15.04 -18.33
N GLU A 582 22.09 -15.91 -18.32
CA GLU A 582 21.87 -16.91 -19.37
C GLU A 582 20.64 -16.49 -20.19
N ARG A 583 20.81 -16.45 -21.52
CA ARG A 583 19.72 -16.20 -22.47
C ARG A 583 19.53 -17.37 -23.40
N THR A 584 18.28 -17.66 -23.73
CA THR A 584 17.93 -18.58 -24.81
C THR A 584 16.91 -17.89 -25.72
N TYR A 585 17.23 -17.72 -27.00
CA TYR A 585 16.33 -17.18 -28.04
C TYR A 585 15.77 -18.31 -28.88
N ILE A 586 14.47 -18.31 -29.14
CA ILE A 586 13.72 -19.35 -29.85
C ILE A 586 12.91 -18.70 -30.97
N LEU A 587 13.07 -19.19 -32.20
CA LEU A 587 12.28 -18.70 -33.34
C LEU A 587 10.97 -19.49 -33.48
N GLY A 588 9.85 -18.81 -33.30
CA GLY A 588 8.53 -19.30 -33.68
C GLY A 588 8.23 -19.01 -35.15
N GLU A 589 6.96 -19.20 -35.56
CA GLU A 589 6.52 -18.94 -36.94
C GLU A 589 6.36 -17.45 -37.24
N SER A 590 5.81 -16.70 -36.29
CA SER A 590 5.55 -15.25 -36.40
C SER A 590 6.10 -14.44 -35.22
N MET A 591 6.75 -15.11 -34.27
CA MET A 591 7.24 -14.52 -33.02
C MET A 591 8.66 -15.00 -32.72
N VAL A 592 9.43 -14.15 -32.05
CA VAL A 592 10.65 -14.57 -31.34
C VAL A 592 10.33 -14.63 -29.86
N TYR A 593 10.74 -15.71 -29.22
CA TYR A 593 10.64 -15.88 -27.77
C TYR A 593 12.04 -15.88 -27.17
N TRP A 594 12.20 -15.36 -25.96
CA TRP A 594 13.45 -15.53 -25.24
C TRP A 594 13.25 -15.65 -23.74
N PHE A 595 14.06 -16.52 -23.15
CA PHE A 595 14.26 -16.58 -21.72
C PHE A 595 15.46 -15.74 -21.32
N VAL A 596 15.36 -15.09 -20.17
CA VAL A 596 16.48 -14.46 -19.49
C VAL A 596 16.49 -14.94 -18.05
N PHE A 597 17.65 -15.40 -17.58
CA PHE A 597 17.90 -15.69 -16.16
C PHE A 597 19.13 -14.91 -15.72
N ARG A 598 18.98 -14.10 -14.67
CA ARG A 598 20.06 -13.31 -14.06
C ARG A 598 20.21 -13.69 -12.60
N VAL A 599 21.45 -13.91 -12.20
CA VAL A 599 21.78 -14.33 -10.84
C VAL A 599 23.21 -13.91 -10.50
N GLU A 600 23.53 -13.77 -9.22
CA GLU A 600 24.90 -13.59 -8.77
C GLU A 600 25.79 -14.75 -9.22
N LYS A 601 27.02 -14.46 -9.65
CA LYS A 601 27.92 -15.43 -10.27
C LYS A 601 28.17 -16.67 -9.42
N ALA A 602 28.30 -16.49 -8.11
CA ALA A 602 28.51 -17.59 -7.17
C ALA A 602 27.35 -18.60 -7.12
N LEU A 603 26.15 -18.18 -7.53
CA LEU A 603 24.94 -19.00 -7.50
C LEU A 603 24.55 -19.53 -8.89
N PHE A 604 25.30 -19.22 -9.95
CA PHE A 604 24.90 -19.59 -11.31
C PHE A 604 24.83 -21.11 -11.50
N ASP A 605 25.91 -21.84 -11.16
CA ASP A 605 26.01 -23.27 -11.43
C ASP A 605 24.96 -24.09 -10.65
N GLN A 606 24.59 -23.65 -9.44
CA GLN A 606 23.52 -24.30 -8.66
C GLN A 606 22.13 -24.11 -9.27
N HIS A 607 21.87 -22.99 -9.95
CA HIS A 607 20.56 -22.68 -10.52
C HIS A 607 20.41 -23.12 -11.98
N LYS A 608 21.50 -23.28 -12.71
CA LYS A 608 21.49 -23.65 -14.13
C LYS A 608 20.61 -24.87 -14.46
N PRO A 609 20.62 -25.99 -13.70
CA PRO A 609 19.74 -27.13 -14.00
C PRO A 609 18.24 -26.77 -13.94
N VAL A 610 17.87 -25.80 -13.09
CA VAL A 610 16.49 -25.31 -12.98
C VAL A 610 16.11 -24.47 -14.20
N PHE A 611 17.03 -23.64 -14.70
CA PHE A 611 16.83 -22.84 -15.91
C PHE A 611 16.59 -23.75 -17.11
N GLU A 612 17.44 -24.77 -17.28
CA GLU A 612 17.32 -25.76 -18.34
C GLU A 612 15.97 -26.48 -18.29
N LYS A 613 15.51 -26.87 -17.10
CA LYS A 613 14.20 -27.50 -16.91
C LYS A 613 13.06 -26.58 -17.33
N ILE A 614 13.09 -25.30 -16.93
CA ILE A 614 12.08 -24.30 -17.31
C ILE A 614 12.07 -24.12 -18.84
N VAL A 615 13.23 -23.89 -19.45
CA VAL A 615 13.35 -23.68 -20.91
C VAL A 615 12.84 -24.90 -21.68
N SER A 616 13.23 -26.11 -21.25
CA SER A 616 12.80 -27.37 -21.90
C SER A 616 11.30 -27.64 -21.78
N SER A 617 10.62 -26.99 -20.83
CA SER A 617 9.18 -27.12 -20.63
C SER A 617 8.33 -26.22 -21.54
N LEU A 618 8.98 -25.32 -22.30
CA LEU A 618 8.29 -24.47 -23.24
C LEU A 618 7.61 -25.34 -24.31
N ASP A 619 6.31 -25.13 -24.47
CA ASP A 619 5.50 -25.64 -25.56
C ASP A 619 4.98 -24.46 -26.37
N LEU A 620 5.11 -24.55 -27.70
CA LEU A 620 4.68 -23.53 -28.63
C LEU A 620 3.60 -24.12 -29.53
N LYS A 621 2.36 -23.65 -29.34
CA LYS A 621 1.22 -24.01 -30.19
C LYS A 621 1.05 -22.97 -31.29
N PRO A 622 0.49 -23.35 -32.46
CA PRO A 622 0.06 -22.35 -33.44
C PRO A 622 -0.88 -21.36 -32.75
N ALA A 623 -0.60 -20.06 -32.86
CA ALA A 623 -1.51 -19.03 -32.37
C ALA A 623 -2.89 -19.29 -32.96
N ALA A 624 -3.94 -19.26 -32.14
CA ALA A 624 -5.29 -19.48 -32.65
C ALA A 624 -5.56 -18.47 -33.76
N ALA A 625 -5.88 -18.93 -34.97
CA ALA A 625 -6.29 -18.05 -36.05
C ALA A 625 -7.42 -17.18 -35.51
N ALA A 626 -7.28 -15.85 -35.61
CA ALA A 626 -8.34 -14.93 -35.29
C ALA A 626 -9.58 -15.38 -36.09
N THR A 627 -10.60 -15.86 -35.40
CA THR A 627 -11.91 -16.07 -36.02
C THR A 627 -12.31 -14.73 -36.61
N PRO A 628 -12.51 -14.60 -37.94
CA PRO A 628 -13.09 -13.38 -38.49
C PRO A 628 -14.44 -13.20 -37.81
N ASP A 629 -14.66 -12.03 -37.21
CA ASP A 629 -15.92 -11.68 -36.57
C ASP A 629 -17.08 -12.10 -37.48
N GLY A 630 -17.93 -12.97 -36.96
CA GLY A 630 -19.17 -13.37 -37.57
C GLY A 630 -20.12 -12.17 -37.66
N GLN A 631 -20.74 -12.06 -38.83
CA GLN A 631 -21.72 -11.05 -39.24
C GLN A 631 -22.83 -10.78 -38.23
#